data_AF-A0A0J8R5Z0-F1
#
_entry.id   AF-A0A0J8R5Z0-F1
#
_cell.length_a   1.000
_cell.length_b   1.000
_cell.length_c   1.000
_cell.angle_alpha   90.00
_cell.angle_beta   90.00
_cell.angle_gamma   90.00
#
_symmetry.space_group_name_H-M   'P 1'
#
loop_
_entity.id
_entity.type
_entity.pdbx_description
1 polymer ?
#
loop_
_entity_poly.entity_id
_entity_poly.type
_entity_poly.pdbx_seq_one_letter_code
_entity_poly.pdbx_strand_id
1 'polypeptide(L)'
;MTAAESAPALPDYVLDPDAVLKDEVSWRYGRAPDYSKTRKVYEEGKTRNHEPRSLPDLVENLVKNWEIEASFKTKLEEWRTVDGSCYRFSLNGGPAQDGNHMLRVGTYNALIPSNQYYDPERLDFATSHKAFKRMMPTFAWEVLEVYSGPPTVTFKWRHWGQMANDYVGMNEEFC
;
A
#
# COMPACT_ATOMS: atom_id res chain seq x y z
N MET A 1 24.49 33.04 -19.16
CA MET A 1 23.63 32.71 -18.00
C MET A 1 22.64 31.68 -18.48
N THR A 2 22.88 30.40 -18.17
CA THR A 2 21.94 29.31 -18.46
C THR A 2 20.76 29.46 -17.50
N ALA A 3 19.54 29.50 -18.04
CA ALA A 3 18.32 29.50 -17.24
C ALA A 3 18.31 28.25 -16.35
N ALA A 4 18.09 28.44 -15.05
CA ALA A 4 17.86 27.32 -14.14
C ALA A 4 16.61 26.59 -14.63
N GLU A 5 16.78 25.33 -15.01
CA GLU A 5 15.68 24.44 -15.37
C GLU A 5 14.74 24.38 -14.15
N SER A 6 13.48 24.75 -14.35
CA SER A 6 12.48 24.73 -13.27
C SER A 6 12.39 23.31 -12.73
N ALA A 7 12.47 23.15 -11.41
CA ALA A 7 12.30 21.84 -10.78
C ALA A 7 11.00 21.19 -11.30
N PRO A 8 11.03 19.90 -11.71
CA PRO A 8 9.85 19.23 -12.22
C PRO A 8 8.73 19.28 -11.18
N ALA A 9 7.51 19.49 -11.66
CA ALA A 9 6.33 19.50 -10.80
C ALA A 9 6.20 18.17 -10.07
N LEU A 10 5.73 18.21 -8.82
CA LEU A 10 5.45 17.00 -8.06
C LEU A 10 4.34 16.18 -8.76
N PRO A 11 4.47 14.85 -8.82
CA PRO A 11 3.42 14.00 -9.36
C PRO A 11 2.10 14.13 -8.57
N ASP A 12 0.97 13.88 -9.23
CA ASP A 12 -0.36 13.92 -8.62
C ASP A 12 -0.52 12.93 -7.45
N TYR A 13 0.05 11.73 -7.57
CA TYR A 13 -0.04 10.67 -6.57
C TYR A 13 0.69 10.94 -5.24
N VAL A 14 1.47 12.02 -5.16
CA VAL A 14 2.01 12.52 -3.87
C VAL A 14 1.22 13.71 -3.32
N LEU A 15 0.30 14.28 -4.10
CA LEU A 15 -0.52 15.44 -3.75
C LEU A 15 -1.97 15.08 -3.44
N ASP A 16 -2.43 13.93 -3.92
CA ASP A 16 -3.79 13.44 -3.74
C ASP A 16 -3.75 11.96 -3.35
N PRO A 17 -4.28 11.57 -2.17
CA PRO A 17 -4.27 10.18 -1.72
C PRO A 17 -5.13 9.24 -2.59
N ASP A 18 -6.00 9.78 -3.43
CA ASP A 18 -6.92 9.04 -4.30
C ASP A 18 -6.58 9.23 -5.80
N ALA A 19 -5.38 9.75 -6.12
CA ALA A 19 -4.96 10.03 -7.48
C ALA A 19 -5.08 8.81 -8.41
N VAL A 20 -4.58 7.65 -7.99
CA VAL A 20 -4.56 6.44 -8.83
C VAL A 20 -5.93 5.80 -9.03
N LEU A 21 -6.94 6.15 -8.22
CA LEU A 21 -8.32 5.68 -8.40
C LEU A 21 -8.99 6.27 -9.63
N LYS A 22 -8.39 7.32 -10.21
CA LYS A 22 -8.86 8.03 -11.41
C LYS A 22 -8.23 7.47 -12.70
N ASP A 23 -7.38 6.45 -12.58
CA ASP A 23 -6.66 5.88 -13.71
C ASP A 23 -7.58 4.94 -14.54
N GLU A 24 -7.45 5.02 -15.86
CA GLU A 24 -8.08 4.10 -16.81
C GLU A 24 -7.15 2.90 -17.06
N VAL A 25 -7.25 1.88 -16.21
CA VAL A 25 -6.30 0.75 -16.13
C VAL A 25 -6.97 -0.61 -15.93
N SER A 26 -6.16 -1.66 -15.96
CA SER A 26 -6.60 -3.05 -15.79
C SER A 26 -6.81 -3.40 -14.32
N TRP A 27 -7.99 -3.09 -13.80
CA TRP A 27 -8.38 -3.40 -12.43
C TRP A 27 -8.63 -4.89 -12.19
N ARG A 28 -8.09 -5.45 -11.10
CA ARG A 28 -8.20 -6.86 -10.69
C ARG A 28 -9.64 -7.36 -10.57
N TYR A 29 -10.57 -6.46 -10.23
CA TYR A 29 -12.00 -6.76 -10.11
C TYR A 29 -12.86 -6.02 -11.14
N GLY A 30 -12.26 -5.60 -12.26
CA GLY A 30 -12.93 -4.95 -13.39
C GLY A 30 -13.39 -3.50 -13.13
N ARG A 31 -13.11 -2.93 -11.95
CA ARG A 31 -13.39 -1.52 -11.61
C ARG A 31 -12.42 -1.01 -10.55
N ALA A 32 -12.27 0.31 -10.48
CA ALA A 32 -11.55 0.98 -9.39
C ALA A 32 -12.16 0.59 -8.02
N PRO A 33 -11.32 0.36 -7.00
CA PRO A 33 -11.81 0.07 -5.66
C PRO A 33 -12.42 1.32 -5.01
N ASP A 34 -13.39 1.12 -4.12
CA ASP A 34 -13.97 2.21 -3.33
C ASP A 34 -13.29 2.29 -1.96
N TYR A 35 -12.53 3.37 -1.74
CA TYR A 35 -11.84 3.66 -0.48
C TYR A 35 -12.60 4.63 0.44
N SER A 36 -13.80 5.10 0.06
CA SER A 36 -14.55 6.13 0.80
C SER A 36 -14.72 5.81 2.29
N LYS A 37 -15.04 4.54 2.61
CA LYS A 37 -15.17 4.07 4.01
C LYS A 37 -13.83 4.07 4.75
N THR A 38 -12.76 3.60 4.12
CA THR A 38 -11.42 3.61 4.71
C THR A 38 -10.92 5.04 4.93
N ARG A 39 -11.21 5.96 4.00
CA ARG A 39 -10.91 7.40 4.14
C ARG A 39 -11.66 8.01 5.31
N LYS A 40 -12.96 7.70 5.47
CA LYS A 40 -13.73 8.14 6.63
C LYS A 40 -13.13 7.66 7.96
N VAL A 41 -12.79 6.38 8.06
CA VAL A 41 -12.16 5.80 9.27
C VAL A 41 -10.77 6.41 9.53
N TYR A 42 -10.01 6.71 8.46
CA TYR A 42 -8.75 7.42 8.57
C TYR A 42 -8.97 8.82 9.18
N GLU A 43 -9.89 9.63 8.63
CA GLU A 43 -10.16 10.98 9.13
C GLU A 43 -10.66 10.99 10.58
N GLU A 44 -11.48 10.02 10.97
CA GLU A 44 -11.99 9.89 12.33
C GLU A 44 -10.92 9.41 13.34
N GLY A 45 -9.90 8.68 12.88
CA GLY A 45 -8.94 7.99 13.76
C GLY A 45 -7.50 8.51 13.71
N LYS A 46 -7.15 9.38 12.75
CA LYS A 46 -5.80 9.94 12.63
C LYS A 46 -5.41 10.73 13.87
N THR A 47 -4.11 10.73 14.17
CA THR A 47 -3.50 11.45 15.30
C THR A 47 -2.51 12.52 14.85
N ARG A 48 -2.20 12.57 13.56
CA ARG A 48 -1.32 13.54 12.91
C ARG A 48 -2.11 14.39 11.92
N ASN A 49 -1.76 15.67 11.89
CA ASN A 49 -2.22 16.62 10.89
C ASN A 49 -0.97 17.16 10.20
N HIS A 50 -0.65 16.57 9.04
CA HIS A 50 0.51 17.00 8.26
C HIS A 50 0.20 18.32 7.55
N GLU A 51 1.21 19.18 7.44
CA GLU A 51 1.08 20.42 6.67
C GLU A 51 0.99 20.06 5.17
N PRO A 52 0.06 20.64 4.39
CA PRO A 52 -0.10 20.27 2.99
C PRO A 52 1.19 20.49 2.18
N ARG A 53 1.63 19.47 1.44
CA ARG A 53 2.93 19.43 0.72
C ARG A 53 4.18 19.34 1.59
N SER A 54 4.04 19.17 2.90
CA SER A 54 5.15 18.74 3.75
C SER A 54 5.60 17.31 3.41
N LEU A 55 6.85 16.96 3.72
CA LEU A 55 7.37 15.62 3.43
C LEU A 55 6.49 14.48 4.03
N PRO A 56 5.99 14.55 5.28
CA PRO A 56 5.05 13.55 5.80
C PRO A 56 3.75 13.43 5.00
N ASP A 57 3.19 14.56 4.52
CA ASP A 57 1.99 14.57 3.67
C ASP A 57 2.26 13.88 2.32
N LEU A 58 3.37 14.23 1.67
CA LEU A 58 3.78 13.63 0.40
C LEU A 58 4.03 12.13 0.51
N VAL A 59 4.74 11.70 1.56
CA VAL A 59 5.01 10.28 1.86
C VAL A 59 3.71 9.54 2.15
N GLU A 60 2.81 10.17 2.88
CA GLU A 60 1.55 9.53 3.23
C GLU A 60 0.68 9.26 1.99
N ASN A 61 0.57 10.26 1.11
CA ASN A 61 -0.15 10.12 -0.16
C ASN A 61 0.53 9.11 -1.09
N LEU A 62 1.87 9.10 -1.16
CA LEU A 62 2.63 8.14 -1.95
C LEU A 62 2.31 6.70 -1.54
N VAL A 63 2.40 6.38 -0.25
CA VAL A 63 2.18 5.01 0.25
C VAL A 63 0.73 4.59 0.12
N LYS A 64 -0.23 5.50 0.35
CA LYS A 64 -1.66 5.25 0.15
C LYS A 64 -1.97 4.89 -1.32
N ASN A 65 -1.42 5.62 -2.27
CA ASN A 65 -1.57 5.30 -3.69
C ASN A 65 -0.85 3.99 -4.04
N TRP A 66 0.38 3.78 -3.55
CA TRP A 66 1.15 2.56 -3.80
C TRP A 66 0.39 1.30 -3.35
N GLU A 67 -0.24 1.33 -2.18
CA GLU A 67 -1.02 0.19 -1.69
C GLU A 67 -2.22 -0.12 -2.60
N ILE A 68 -2.93 0.92 -3.09
CA ILE A 68 -4.03 0.75 -4.05
C ILE A 68 -3.53 0.09 -5.33
N GLU A 69 -2.40 0.57 -5.88
CA GLU A 69 -1.80 -0.02 -7.07
C GLU A 69 -1.40 -1.48 -6.84
N ALA A 70 -0.73 -1.75 -5.73
CA ALA A 70 -0.26 -3.08 -5.36
C ALA A 70 -1.37 -4.10 -5.13
N SER A 71 -2.50 -3.66 -4.59
CA SER A 71 -3.66 -4.52 -4.31
C SER A 71 -4.57 -4.69 -5.55
N PHE A 72 -4.76 -3.65 -6.37
CA PHE A 72 -5.85 -3.65 -7.36
C PHE A 72 -5.42 -3.56 -8.82
N LYS A 73 -4.23 -3.07 -9.15
CA LYS A 73 -3.74 -3.09 -10.54
C LYS A 73 -3.14 -4.47 -10.86
N THR A 74 -3.27 -4.88 -12.12
CA THR A 74 -2.84 -6.23 -12.56
C THR A 74 -1.54 -6.23 -13.37
N LYS A 75 -1.06 -5.05 -13.75
CA LYS A 75 0.12 -4.84 -14.59
C LYS A 75 1.08 -3.87 -13.90
N LEU A 76 2.37 -4.19 -13.86
CA LEU A 76 3.37 -3.37 -13.18
C LEU A 76 3.60 -2.05 -13.94
N GLU A 77 3.43 -2.09 -15.26
CA GLU A 77 3.57 -0.93 -16.14
C GLU A 77 2.50 0.15 -15.88
N GLU A 78 1.39 -0.25 -15.24
CA GLU A 78 0.32 0.67 -14.83
C GLU A 78 0.58 1.29 -13.44
N TRP A 79 1.65 0.90 -12.73
CA TRP A 79 2.01 1.48 -11.42
C TRP A 79 2.81 2.76 -11.62
N ARG A 80 2.28 3.88 -11.12
CA ARG A 80 2.90 5.21 -11.25
C ARG A 80 3.75 5.57 -10.03
N THR A 81 3.51 4.92 -8.88
CA THR A 81 4.18 5.22 -7.61
C THR A 81 5.60 4.65 -7.50
N VAL A 82 6.01 3.81 -8.45
CA VAL A 82 7.32 3.14 -8.45
C VAL A 82 7.92 3.14 -9.85
N ASP A 83 9.25 3.08 -9.94
CA ASP A 83 9.93 2.76 -11.19
C ASP A 83 10.04 1.23 -11.33
N GLY A 84 9.21 0.65 -12.21
CA GLY A 84 9.17 -0.80 -12.43
C GLY A 84 10.50 -1.44 -12.84
N SER A 85 11.45 -0.67 -13.39
CA SER A 85 12.76 -1.19 -13.80
C SER A 85 13.72 -1.44 -12.63
N CYS A 86 13.53 -0.72 -11.52
CA CYS A 86 14.42 -0.77 -10.36
C CYS A 86 13.71 -0.98 -9.02
N TYR A 87 12.38 -1.09 -9.02
CA TYR A 87 11.57 -1.30 -7.82
C TYR A 87 11.94 -2.59 -7.10
N ARG A 88 12.19 -2.45 -5.81
CA ARG A 88 12.49 -3.55 -4.89
C ARG A 88 11.71 -3.37 -3.59
N PHE A 89 11.15 -4.47 -3.10
CA PHE A 89 10.44 -4.55 -1.83
C PHE A 89 11.14 -5.55 -0.90
N SER A 90 11.36 -5.19 0.35
CA SER A 90 11.94 -6.09 1.37
C SER A 90 11.27 -5.83 2.71
N LEU A 91 11.12 -6.89 3.51
CA LEU A 91 10.53 -6.88 4.83
C LEU A 91 11.44 -7.57 5.84
N ASN A 92 11.61 -7.00 7.03
CA ASN A 92 12.29 -7.61 8.18
C ASN A 92 13.70 -8.15 7.87
N GLY A 93 14.44 -7.49 6.97
CA GLY A 93 15.77 -7.92 6.55
C GLY A 93 15.79 -9.12 5.59
N GLY A 94 14.62 -9.54 5.08
CA GLY A 94 14.48 -10.59 4.08
C GLY A 94 14.98 -10.17 2.68
N PRO A 95 15.06 -11.13 1.73
CA PRO A 95 15.53 -10.85 0.38
C PRO A 95 14.63 -9.84 -0.33
N ALA A 96 15.25 -8.97 -1.14
CA ALA A 96 14.51 -8.04 -1.98
C ALA A 96 13.73 -8.78 -3.07
N GLN A 97 12.45 -8.45 -3.21
CA GLN A 97 11.53 -8.95 -4.22
C GLN A 97 11.23 -7.85 -5.25
N ASP A 98 11.00 -8.24 -6.49
CA ASP A 98 10.61 -7.31 -7.56
C ASP A 98 9.08 -7.06 -7.58
N GLY A 99 8.65 -6.08 -8.38
CA GLY A 99 7.24 -5.73 -8.52
C GLY A 99 6.40 -6.86 -9.14
N ASN A 100 6.97 -7.70 -10.00
CA ASN A 100 6.27 -8.84 -10.59
C ASN A 100 5.99 -9.92 -9.55
N HIS A 101 6.91 -10.15 -8.61
CA HIS A 101 6.68 -11.01 -7.46
C HIS A 101 5.52 -10.47 -6.62
N MET A 102 5.53 -9.17 -6.29
CA MET A 102 4.44 -8.52 -5.54
C MET A 102 3.08 -8.71 -6.21
N LEU A 103 3.00 -8.55 -7.54
CA LEU A 103 1.75 -8.74 -8.30
C LEU A 103 1.20 -10.18 -8.20
N ARG A 104 2.10 -11.17 -8.22
CA ARG A 104 1.74 -12.60 -8.15
C ARG A 104 1.26 -13.00 -6.77
N VAL A 105 2.00 -12.64 -5.73
CA VAL A 105 1.73 -13.11 -4.36
C VAL A 105 0.72 -12.23 -3.62
N GLY A 106 0.67 -10.94 -3.94
CA GLY A 106 -0.14 -9.96 -3.23
C GLY A 106 0.53 -9.35 -2.00
N THR A 107 0.02 -8.21 -1.59
CA THR A 107 0.55 -7.42 -0.47
C THR A 107 0.57 -8.20 0.84
N TYR A 108 -0.47 -8.95 1.18
CA TYR A 108 -0.51 -9.74 2.43
C TYR A 108 0.52 -10.87 2.44
N ASN A 109 0.66 -11.65 1.36
CA ASN A 109 1.66 -12.72 1.29
C ASN A 109 3.08 -12.17 1.28
N ALA A 110 3.30 -10.98 0.72
CA ALA A 110 4.58 -10.30 0.77
C ALA A 110 4.92 -9.73 2.16
N LEU A 111 3.89 -9.41 2.96
CA LEU A 111 4.02 -8.73 4.25
C LEU A 111 3.96 -9.66 5.47
N ILE A 112 3.35 -10.84 5.35
CA ILE A 112 3.08 -11.72 6.49
C ILE A 112 3.86 -13.04 6.29
N PRO A 113 4.94 -13.26 7.06
CA PRO A 113 5.65 -14.53 7.01
C PRO A 113 4.78 -15.66 7.55
N SER A 114 5.09 -16.89 7.12
CA SER A 114 4.42 -18.10 7.62
C SER A 114 4.46 -18.15 9.15
N ASN A 115 3.31 -18.49 9.74
CA ASN A 115 3.13 -18.60 11.18
C ASN A 115 1.99 -19.57 11.51
N GLN A 116 1.75 -19.79 12.80
CA GLN A 116 0.72 -20.70 13.31
C GLN A 116 -0.72 -20.40 12.83
N TYR A 117 -1.01 -19.29 12.15
CA TYR A 117 -2.34 -18.95 11.66
C TYR A 117 -2.38 -18.54 10.17
N TYR A 118 -1.23 -18.44 9.51
CA TYR A 118 -1.12 -17.96 8.13
C TYR A 118 0.00 -18.65 7.38
N ASP A 119 -0.31 -19.26 6.25
CA ASP A 119 0.65 -19.81 5.31
C ASP A 119 0.55 -19.10 3.94
N PRO A 120 1.53 -18.24 3.57
CA PRO A 120 1.53 -17.53 2.30
C PRO A 120 1.68 -18.45 1.08
N GLU A 121 2.15 -19.69 1.23
CA GLU A 121 2.29 -20.64 0.13
C GLU A 121 0.96 -21.30 -0.24
N ARG A 122 0.01 -21.36 0.71
CA ARG A 122 -1.33 -21.97 0.51
C ARG A 122 -2.44 -20.96 0.24
N LEU A 123 -2.24 -19.71 0.61
CA LEU A 123 -3.20 -18.64 0.36
C LEU A 123 -2.87 -17.94 -0.94
N ASP A 124 -3.73 -18.08 -1.95
CA ASP A 124 -3.64 -17.20 -3.11
C ASP A 124 -4.05 -15.76 -2.76
N PHE A 125 -3.75 -14.82 -3.67
CA PHE A 125 -4.10 -13.40 -3.49
C PHE A 125 -5.58 -13.21 -3.12
N ALA A 126 -6.48 -13.92 -3.81
CA ALA A 126 -7.92 -13.71 -3.65
C ALA A 126 -8.41 -14.17 -2.28
N THR A 127 -7.86 -15.29 -1.79
CA THR A 127 -8.23 -15.90 -0.52
C THR A 127 -7.71 -15.08 0.66
N SER A 128 -6.44 -14.65 0.63
CA SER A 128 -5.88 -13.78 1.68
C SER A 128 -6.61 -12.43 1.72
N HIS A 129 -6.79 -11.78 0.56
CA HIS A 129 -7.48 -10.49 0.49
C HIS A 129 -8.94 -10.59 0.97
N LYS A 130 -9.65 -11.67 0.64
CA LYS A 130 -11.02 -11.91 1.13
C LYS A 130 -11.06 -12.17 2.62
N ALA A 131 -10.11 -12.94 3.17
CA ALA A 131 -10.04 -13.23 4.60
C ALA A 131 -9.84 -11.94 5.41
N PHE A 132 -8.84 -11.14 5.06
CA PHE A 132 -8.56 -9.87 5.74
C PHE A 132 -9.70 -8.86 5.58
N LYS A 133 -10.24 -8.68 4.38
CA LYS A 133 -11.33 -7.72 4.13
C LYS A 133 -12.63 -8.13 4.81
N ARG A 134 -12.88 -9.43 5.02
CA ARG A 134 -14.04 -9.91 5.78
C ARG A 134 -13.84 -9.67 7.28
N MET A 135 -12.67 -10.02 7.82
CA MET A 135 -12.34 -9.83 9.22
C MET A 135 -12.32 -8.34 9.60
N MET A 136 -11.67 -7.52 8.79
CA MET A 136 -11.39 -6.11 9.04
C MET A 136 -11.69 -5.29 7.78
N PRO A 137 -12.95 -4.88 7.57
CA PRO A 137 -13.41 -4.23 6.33
C PRO A 137 -12.76 -2.88 6.03
N THR A 138 -12.25 -2.20 7.06
CA THR A 138 -11.50 -0.96 6.96
C THR A 138 -10.18 -1.12 7.69
N PHE A 139 -9.09 -0.76 7.02
CA PHE A 139 -7.74 -0.82 7.59
C PHE A 139 -7.00 0.47 7.22
N ALA A 140 -7.16 1.49 8.06
CA ALA A 140 -6.58 2.80 7.84
C ALA A 140 -5.06 2.76 8.07
N TRP A 141 -4.34 3.66 7.41
CA TRP A 141 -2.89 3.77 7.48
C TRP A 141 -2.48 5.24 7.62
N GLU A 142 -1.50 5.51 8.48
CA GLU A 142 -1.05 6.86 8.82
C GLU A 142 0.47 6.91 9.02
N VAL A 143 1.10 7.97 8.51
CA VAL A 143 2.48 8.34 8.85
C VAL A 143 2.50 9.05 10.20
N LEU A 144 3.29 8.54 11.13
CA LEU A 144 3.43 9.08 12.48
C LEU A 144 4.57 10.09 12.62
N GLU A 145 5.68 9.86 11.92
CA GLU A 145 6.91 10.64 11.99
C GLU A 145 7.82 10.33 10.80
N VAL A 146 8.54 11.34 10.28
CA VAL A 146 9.55 11.16 9.23
C VAL A 146 10.93 11.50 9.80
N TYR A 147 11.86 10.56 9.70
CA TYR A 147 13.22 10.64 10.24
C TYR A 147 14.25 11.17 9.26
N SER A 148 14.01 11.01 7.95
CA SER A 148 14.93 11.46 6.89
C SER A 148 14.18 11.82 5.61
N GLY A 149 14.76 12.74 4.83
CA GLY A 149 14.25 13.17 3.52
C GLY A 149 15.00 12.55 2.34
N PRO A 150 14.58 12.85 1.11
CA PRO A 150 15.19 12.31 -0.10
C PRO A 150 16.73 12.47 -0.15
N PRO A 151 17.47 11.52 -0.77
CA PRO A 151 16.95 10.42 -1.60
C PRO A 151 16.43 9.21 -0.80
N THR A 152 16.71 9.13 0.50
CA THR A 152 16.31 8.01 1.35
C THR A 152 15.37 8.50 2.43
N VAL A 153 14.09 8.20 2.30
CA VAL A 153 13.07 8.55 3.29
C VAL A 153 12.88 7.40 4.27
N THR A 154 13.11 7.65 5.55
CA THR A 154 12.80 6.72 6.65
C THR A 154 11.70 7.33 7.50
N PHE A 155 10.67 6.56 7.83
CA PHE A 155 9.52 7.06 8.57
C PHE A 155 8.89 5.97 9.45
N LYS A 156 8.14 6.40 10.46
CA LYS A 156 7.32 5.56 11.32
C LYS A 156 5.87 5.69 10.91
N TRP A 157 5.14 4.58 10.91
CA TRP A 157 3.74 4.52 10.50
C TRP A 157 2.94 3.59 11.40
N ARG A 158 1.61 3.63 11.27
CA ARG A 158 0.70 2.65 11.91
C ARG A 158 -0.46 2.28 11.00
N HIS A 159 -1.03 1.10 11.25
CA HIS A 159 -2.34 0.69 10.76
C HIS A 159 -3.33 0.54 11.91
N TRP A 160 -4.62 0.72 11.64
CA TRP A 160 -5.69 0.33 12.56
C TRP A 160 -6.98 -0.01 11.81
N GLY A 161 -7.80 -0.84 12.43
CA GLY A 161 -9.10 -1.24 11.92
C GLY A 161 -9.91 -1.93 12.98
N GLN A 162 -11.23 -2.03 12.77
CA GLN A 162 -12.12 -2.76 13.65
C GLN A 162 -12.29 -4.19 13.13
N MET A 163 -12.05 -5.17 14.00
CA MET A 163 -12.44 -6.56 13.71
C MET A 163 -13.97 -6.67 13.75
N ALA A 164 -14.58 -6.88 12.58
CA ALA A 164 -16.02 -7.05 12.43
C ALA A 164 -16.45 -8.53 12.40
N ASN A 165 -15.51 -9.43 12.10
CA ASN A 165 -15.71 -10.87 12.06
C ASN A 165 -14.47 -11.60 12.57
N ASP A 166 -14.63 -12.87 12.94
CA ASP A 166 -13.51 -13.73 13.33
C ASP A 166 -12.54 -13.95 12.17
N TYR A 167 -11.25 -14.03 12.52
CA TYR A 167 -10.22 -14.48 11.60
C TYR A 167 -10.28 -16.01 11.48
N VAL A 168 -10.31 -16.51 10.24
CA VAL A 168 -10.16 -17.94 9.98
C VAL A 168 -8.75 -18.16 9.50
N GLY A 169 -7.89 -18.67 10.39
CA GLY A 169 -6.52 -19.01 10.06
C GLY A 169 -6.44 -20.21 9.11
N MET A 170 -5.46 -20.17 8.21
CA MET A 170 -5.11 -21.30 7.35
C MET A 170 -3.61 -21.53 7.49
N ASN A 171 -3.23 -22.69 8.03
CA ASN A 171 -1.86 -23.10 8.32
C ASN A 171 -1.64 -24.57 7.90
N GLU A 172 -0.46 -25.12 8.21
CA GLU A 172 -0.12 -26.52 7.91
C GLU A 172 -0.90 -27.57 8.72
N GLU A 173 -1.43 -27.22 9.91
CA GLU A 173 -1.97 -28.18 10.88
C GLU A 173 -3.47 -28.48 10.74
N PHE A 174 -4.23 -27.71 9.93
CA PHE A 174 -5.68 -27.87 9.79
C PHE A 174 -6.14 -28.41 8.41
N CYS A 175 -5.48 -29.45 7.88
CA CYS A 175 -6.00 -30.29 6.80
C CYS A 175 -6.42 -31.68 7.31
#